data_AF-A0A2S4RPV1-F1
#
_entry.id   AF-A0A2S4RPV1-F1
#
_cell.length_a   1.000
_cell.length_b   1.000
_cell.length_c   1.000
_cell.angle_alpha   90.00
_cell.angle_beta   90.00
_cell.angle_gamma   90.00
#
_symmetry.space_group_name_H-M   'P 1'
#
loop_
_entity.id
_entity.type
_entity.pdbx_description
1 polymer ?
#
loop_
_entity_poly.entity_id
_entity_poly.type
_entity_poly.pdbx_seq_one_letter_code
_entity_poly.pdbx_strand_id
1 'polypeptide(L)'
;MELADGATFTLDNALINRYWNDDDRLINVLSGSAFTNSGEITVSDSSLIYALGAGSSAINNKTIEVNRTSAAHTANVGSVSAMFAEGGSVVTNNGRIIGKILNQDGIFNSNNERRISNPGWINNGVISQNMMEAFGAGSRGINNATGEIEVYGRGSAMAAADNANMDNYGKITTDAMWKSADDTTELPANVLSSTVRDFAVGMDAGADNSGNSYGRNATATNHQGATITINNAGAGMVAYGNNQVINQGTINLEKNENYDASKPLVGMAVYKGGTAINDTTGVININAENGQAFYSDGNAGNRIVNRGQITLGEHASTGADNSAEIASAEFADGSILTGTTTLSKNTSVMPGSTVSNTGTVDGTSTLTVDGTYNNQTGAVTSVPLTVNASGVVNNNGTLNSGNYKSQTLNVTSGTLNNTGTINGSVRTTGSAKVNNSGTITQGFDISGTTSLVNSGTVASGPTGSGGDTTLMYLRDSSVLTNDTAGTVMLNTAKNSMYLASKSTFVNKGSVEMSQASNGGAINLNSGGGVVINQGTMTGNGATMVNVRSGGTASATTGWIWNQTGGVMDFTAGTGNNAVAINTTGSSGIKSLNDGTINLHGNGAIGMKGSNTSQLVNNG
;
A
#
# COMPACT_ATOMS: atom_id res chain seq x y z
N MET A 1 -0.06 -8.22 39.41
CA MET A 1 1.07 -7.94 40.33
C MET A 1 1.25 -6.43 40.42
N GLU A 2 1.60 -5.91 41.58
CA GLU A 2 1.81 -4.46 41.77
C GLU A 2 3.12 -4.21 42.54
N LEU A 3 3.90 -3.22 42.09
CA LEU A 3 4.92 -2.58 42.91
C LEU A 3 4.30 -1.33 43.53
N ALA A 4 4.02 -1.35 44.83
CA ALA A 4 3.27 -0.30 45.50
C ALA A 4 4.04 1.03 45.59
N ASP A 5 3.32 2.13 45.82
CA ASP A 5 3.94 3.44 46.06
C ASP A 5 4.89 3.41 47.28
N GLY A 6 6.00 4.13 47.15
CA GLY A 6 7.10 4.11 48.11
C GLY A 6 8.01 2.87 48.05
N ALA A 7 7.70 1.87 47.21
CA ALA A 7 8.61 0.74 46.98
C ALA A 7 9.72 1.11 45.97
N THR A 8 10.88 0.46 46.11
CA THR A 8 12.01 0.59 45.19
C THR A 8 12.46 -0.78 44.73
N PHE A 9 12.71 -0.93 43.43
CA PHE A 9 13.36 -2.10 42.84
C PHE A 9 14.59 -1.65 42.07
N THR A 10 15.75 -2.22 42.40
CA THR A 10 17.01 -1.91 41.73
C THR A 10 17.68 -3.21 41.30
N LEU A 11 18.03 -3.28 40.03
CA LEU A 11 18.86 -4.35 39.47
C LEU A 11 20.12 -3.74 38.87
N ASP A 12 21.26 -4.10 39.44
CA ASP A 12 22.58 -3.67 38.97
C ASP A 12 23.52 -4.87 38.83
N ASN A 13 24.41 -4.84 37.84
CA ASN A 13 25.38 -5.90 37.53
C ASN A 13 24.80 -7.32 37.28
N ALA A 14 23.52 -7.43 36.92
CA ALA A 14 22.90 -8.70 36.55
C ALA A 14 22.90 -8.87 35.03
N LEU A 15 23.78 -9.73 34.53
CA LEU A 15 23.90 -10.01 33.09
C LEU A 15 23.08 -11.25 32.75
N ILE A 16 22.00 -11.05 31.99
CA ILE A 16 21.16 -12.15 31.51
C ILE A 16 21.79 -12.70 30.22
N ASN A 17 22.33 -13.92 30.28
CA ASN A 17 23.01 -14.57 29.16
C ASN A 17 22.01 -15.12 28.14
N ARG A 18 22.21 -14.82 26.85
CA ARG A 18 21.27 -15.15 25.76
C ARG A 18 21.70 -16.34 24.92
N TYR A 19 20.77 -17.27 24.64
CA TYR A 19 20.86 -18.23 23.53
C TYR A 19 19.54 -18.18 22.72
N TRP A 20 19.55 -17.47 21.58
CA TRP A 20 18.49 -17.43 20.56
C TRP A 20 17.01 -17.40 21.01
N ASN A 21 16.46 -16.17 21.13
CA ASN A 21 15.03 -15.82 21.05
C ASN A 21 14.09 -16.08 22.26
N ASP A 22 14.57 -16.44 23.45
CA ASP A 22 13.68 -16.45 24.63
C ASP A 22 13.54 -15.04 25.25
N ASP A 23 12.33 -14.71 25.73
CA ASP A 23 11.93 -13.39 26.21
C ASP A 23 12.54 -13.06 27.59
N ASP A 24 13.75 -12.49 27.55
CA ASP A 24 14.62 -12.19 28.69
C ASP A 24 14.23 -10.91 29.45
N ARG A 25 12.94 -10.74 29.73
CA ARG A 25 12.45 -9.62 30.53
C ARG A 25 12.20 -10.05 31.95
N LEU A 26 12.58 -9.19 32.89
CA LEU A 26 12.47 -9.49 34.32
C LEU A 26 11.02 -9.79 34.74
N ILE A 27 10.04 -9.18 34.07
CA ILE A 27 8.63 -9.30 34.38
C ILE A 27 7.87 -9.72 33.12
N ASN A 28 7.38 -10.97 33.12
CA ASN A 28 6.51 -11.52 32.08
C ASN A 28 5.03 -11.45 32.51
N VAL A 29 4.22 -10.72 31.75
CA VAL A 29 2.79 -10.53 31.96
C VAL A 29 2.04 -11.30 30.87
N LEU A 30 1.63 -12.52 31.22
CA LEU A 30 1.07 -13.49 30.27
C LEU A 30 -0.42 -13.76 30.51
N SER A 31 -1.11 -14.24 29.48
CA SER A 31 -2.43 -14.86 29.57
C SER A 31 -3.53 -13.98 30.20
N GLY A 32 -3.60 -12.71 29.81
CA GLY A 32 -4.63 -11.78 30.31
C GLY A 32 -4.32 -11.15 31.67
N SER A 33 -3.09 -11.33 32.16
CA SER A 33 -2.64 -10.79 33.45
C SER A 33 -2.36 -9.27 33.38
N ALA A 34 -2.26 -8.64 34.55
CA ALA A 34 -1.89 -7.24 34.68
C ALA A 34 -0.70 -7.00 35.62
N PHE A 35 0.18 -6.08 35.25
CA PHE A 35 1.24 -5.52 36.09
C PHE A 35 1.05 -4.01 36.27
N THR A 36 1.31 -3.50 37.47
CA THR A 36 1.29 -2.06 37.74
C THR A 36 2.50 -1.65 38.56
N ASN A 37 3.29 -0.71 38.04
CA ASN A 37 4.35 -0.04 38.80
C ASN A 37 3.82 1.28 39.37
N SER A 38 3.81 1.41 40.69
CA SER A 38 3.56 2.65 41.42
C SER A 38 4.78 3.13 42.21
N GLY A 39 5.92 2.42 42.13
CA GLY A 39 7.18 2.71 42.82
C GLY A 39 8.33 3.10 41.88
N GLU A 40 9.55 3.14 42.41
CA GLU A 40 10.76 3.51 41.66
C GLU A 40 11.50 2.26 41.18
N ILE A 41 11.72 2.13 39.87
CA ILE A 41 12.45 1.00 39.27
C ILE A 41 13.72 1.52 38.58
N THR A 42 14.87 0.89 38.86
CA THR A 42 16.11 1.11 38.10
C THR A 42 16.70 -0.23 37.70
N VAL A 43 16.95 -0.42 36.40
CA VAL A 43 17.59 -1.62 35.87
C VAL A 43 18.77 -1.27 34.97
N SER A 44 19.90 -1.95 35.16
CA SER A 44 21.08 -1.82 34.29
C SER A 44 21.21 -3.07 33.40
N ASP A 45 21.51 -2.85 32.11
CA ASP A 45 21.88 -3.88 31.15
C ASP A 45 20.85 -5.01 30.96
N SER A 46 19.56 -4.71 31.18
CA SER A 46 18.47 -5.67 31.06
C SER A 46 17.14 -4.98 30.67
N SER A 47 16.25 -5.72 30.00
CA SER A 47 14.88 -5.29 29.72
C SER A 47 13.92 -5.67 30.86
N LEU A 48 12.93 -4.81 31.12
CA LEU A 48 12.11 -4.91 32.33
C LEU A 48 10.79 -5.67 32.15
N ILE A 49 9.82 -5.13 31.41
CA ILE A 49 8.46 -5.69 31.29
C ILE A 49 8.17 -6.22 29.89
N TYR A 50 7.65 -7.45 29.82
CA TYR A 50 7.06 -8.04 28.62
C TYR A 50 5.59 -8.37 28.87
N ALA A 51 4.68 -7.76 28.10
CA ALA A 51 3.29 -8.15 28.07
C ALA A 51 3.04 -8.94 26.79
N LEU A 52 2.49 -10.15 26.90
CA LEU A 52 2.22 -11.03 25.77
C LEU A 52 0.81 -11.58 25.79
N GLY A 53 0.17 -11.52 24.62
CA GLY A 53 -1.13 -12.11 24.36
C GLY A 53 -2.29 -11.16 24.64
N ALA A 54 -3.39 -11.37 23.91
CA ALA A 54 -4.59 -10.57 24.02
C ALA A 54 -5.11 -10.48 25.47
N GLY A 55 -5.38 -9.25 25.91
CA GLY A 55 -5.88 -8.95 27.26
C GLY A 55 -4.79 -8.76 28.33
N SER A 56 -3.52 -9.09 28.06
CA SER A 56 -2.42 -8.80 28.98
C SER A 56 -2.10 -7.31 28.99
N SER A 57 -1.76 -6.75 30.17
CA SER A 57 -1.43 -5.33 30.29
C SER A 57 -0.37 -4.99 31.32
N ALA A 58 0.41 -3.95 31.07
CA ALA A 58 1.33 -3.39 32.07
C ALA A 58 1.24 -1.86 32.13
N ILE A 59 1.27 -1.30 33.32
CA ILE A 59 1.11 0.15 33.56
C ILE A 59 2.25 0.67 34.43
N ASN A 60 2.89 1.75 34.02
CA ASN A 60 3.83 2.51 34.83
C ASN A 60 3.18 3.83 35.32
N ASN A 61 3.02 4.01 36.63
CA ASN A 61 2.49 5.24 37.24
C ASN A 61 3.57 6.13 37.86
N LYS A 62 4.81 5.66 37.92
CA LYS A 62 5.91 6.34 38.61
C LYS A 62 7.16 6.26 37.73
N THR A 63 8.33 5.89 38.25
CA THR A 63 9.58 5.93 37.47
C THR A 63 10.08 4.55 37.10
N ILE A 64 10.49 4.40 35.84
CA ILE A 64 11.35 3.31 35.37
C ILE A 64 12.59 3.93 34.73
N GLU A 65 13.77 3.66 35.28
CA GLU A 65 15.06 3.99 34.66
C GLU A 65 15.73 2.72 34.13
N VAL A 66 16.14 2.76 32.86
CA VAL A 66 16.86 1.69 32.16
C VAL A 66 18.22 2.22 31.74
N ASN A 67 19.28 1.64 32.29
CA ASN A 67 20.65 2.03 32.05
C ASN A 67 21.37 1.00 31.18
N ARG A 68 22.26 1.46 30.31
CA ARG A 68 23.16 0.61 29.52
C ARG A 68 24.61 1.01 29.75
N THR A 69 25.46 0.03 30.04
CA THR A 69 26.89 0.20 30.34
C THR A 69 27.75 -0.64 29.38
N SER A 70 29.07 -0.57 29.53
CA SER A 70 30.02 -1.43 28.80
C SER A 70 29.81 -2.93 29.08
N ALA A 71 29.20 -3.28 30.22
CA ALA A 71 28.95 -4.67 30.60
C ALA A 71 27.94 -5.35 29.64
N ALA A 72 26.94 -4.62 29.14
CA ALA A 72 25.99 -5.13 28.15
C ALA A 72 26.67 -5.57 26.85
N HIS A 73 27.69 -4.84 26.37
CA HIS A 73 28.43 -5.23 25.17
C HIS A 73 29.24 -6.52 25.39
N THR A 74 29.93 -6.60 26.53
CA THR A 74 30.74 -7.77 26.92
C THR A 74 29.86 -9.02 27.07
N ALA A 75 28.68 -8.87 27.66
CA ALA A 75 27.73 -9.96 27.90
C ALA A 75 26.81 -10.27 26.71
N ASN A 76 26.96 -9.57 25.58
CA ASN A 76 26.12 -9.73 24.40
C ASN A 76 24.62 -9.51 24.66
N VAL A 77 24.29 -8.55 25.52
CA VAL A 77 22.91 -8.13 25.77
C VAL A 77 22.39 -7.39 24.54
N GLY A 78 21.17 -7.73 24.12
CA GLY A 78 20.43 -7.03 23.06
C GLY A 78 20.07 -5.59 23.45
N SER A 79 19.22 -4.94 22.66
CA SER A 79 18.75 -3.60 23.01
C SER A 79 17.91 -3.68 24.29
N VAL A 80 18.14 -2.76 25.22
CA VAL A 80 17.41 -2.74 26.50
C VAL A 80 16.10 -1.98 26.36
N SER A 81 15.05 -2.40 27.07
CA SER A 81 13.71 -1.82 26.98
C SER A 81 12.96 -1.80 28.30
N ALA A 82 12.14 -0.77 28.50
CA ALA A 82 11.36 -0.62 29.73
C ALA A 82 10.09 -1.48 29.68
N MET A 83 9.32 -1.38 28.58
CA MET A 83 8.05 -2.07 28.43
C MET A 83 7.86 -2.54 26.99
N PHE A 84 7.36 -3.75 26.76
CA PHE A 84 6.85 -4.09 25.43
C PHE A 84 5.63 -4.98 25.39
N ALA A 85 4.78 -4.66 24.43
CA ALA A 85 3.53 -5.33 24.12
C ALA A 85 3.67 -6.20 22.87
N GLU A 86 3.40 -7.49 23.00
CA GLU A 86 3.31 -8.41 21.88
C GLU A 86 1.99 -9.20 21.86
N GLY A 87 1.54 -9.59 20.66
CA GLY A 87 0.43 -10.51 20.47
C GLY A 87 -0.95 -9.99 20.94
N GLY A 88 -1.22 -8.69 20.82
CA GLY A 88 -2.50 -8.08 21.19
C GLY A 88 -2.57 -7.51 22.62
N SER A 89 -1.42 -7.35 23.28
CA SER A 89 -1.32 -6.80 24.64
C SER A 89 -1.16 -5.27 24.66
N VAL A 90 -1.22 -4.65 25.84
CA VAL A 90 -1.13 -3.20 26.00
C VAL A 90 -0.13 -2.80 27.09
N VAL A 91 0.78 -1.87 26.78
CA VAL A 91 1.66 -1.23 27.77
C VAL A 91 1.36 0.26 27.87
N THR A 92 1.28 0.80 29.09
CA THR A 92 0.91 2.20 29.34
C THR A 92 1.90 2.89 30.28
N ASN A 93 2.38 4.07 29.91
CA ASN A 93 3.14 4.96 30.76
C ASN A 93 2.29 6.17 31.19
N ASN A 94 2.03 6.29 32.50
CA ASN A 94 1.43 7.46 33.15
C ASN A 94 2.47 8.28 33.93
N GLY A 95 3.65 7.72 34.20
CA GLY A 95 4.74 8.34 34.95
C GLY A 95 5.94 8.67 34.06
N ARG A 96 7.16 8.43 34.54
CA ARG A 96 8.41 8.73 33.83
C ARG A 96 9.16 7.46 33.44
N ILE A 97 9.59 7.37 32.18
CA ILE A 97 10.53 6.34 31.70
C ILE A 97 11.80 7.05 31.26
N ILE A 98 12.96 6.59 31.72
CA ILE A 98 14.26 7.19 31.42
C ILE A 98 15.19 6.11 30.87
N GLY A 99 15.70 6.30 29.66
CA GLY A 99 16.75 5.48 29.07
C GLY A 99 18.08 6.23 29.06
N LYS A 100 19.15 5.62 29.57
CA LYS A 100 20.51 6.22 29.51
C LYS A 100 21.54 5.23 28.99
N ILE A 101 22.31 5.67 28.01
CA ILE A 101 23.58 5.06 27.64
C ILE A 101 24.68 5.64 28.54
N LEU A 102 25.02 4.96 29.62
CA LEU A 102 26.05 5.41 30.56
C LEU A 102 27.47 5.23 30.02
N ASN A 103 27.68 4.29 29.09
CA ASN A 103 28.94 4.12 28.36
C ASN A 103 28.71 3.99 26.84
N GLN A 104 29.34 4.85 26.04
CA GLN A 104 29.24 4.82 24.57
C GLN A 104 29.66 3.49 23.95
N ASP A 105 30.65 2.80 24.52
CA ASP A 105 31.08 1.47 24.04
C ASP A 105 30.06 0.35 24.34
N GLY A 106 29.04 0.63 25.15
CA GLY A 106 27.88 -0.24 25.33
C GLY A 106 27.04 -0.37 24.05
N ILE A 107 27.11 0.60 23.14
CA ILE A 107 26.49 0.56 21.82
C ILE A 107 27.43 -0.13 20.84
N PHE A 108 26.93 -1.10 20.07
CA PHE A 108 27.76 -1.83 19.12
C PHE A 108 27.01 -2.25 17.86
N ASN A 109 27.77 -2.52 16.80
CA ASN A 109 27.22 -3.01 15.53
C ASN A 109 27.12 -4.54 15.56
N SER A 110 25.94 -5.07 15.89
CA SER A 110 25.72 -6.51 16.04
C SER A 110 25.87 -7.27 14.73
N ASN A 111 25.57 -6.65 13.59
CA ASN A 111 25.73 -7.27 12.28
C ASN A 111 27.20 -7.49 11.95
N ASN A 112 28.04 -6.46 12.12
CA ASN A 112 29.46 -6.55 11.81
C ASN A 112 30.23 -7.41 12.80
N GLU A 113 29.94 -7.27 14.10
CA GLU A 113 30.70 -7.96 15.15
C GLU A 113 30.24 -9.39 15.35
N ARG A 114 28.95 -9.67 15.18
CA ARG A 114 28.32 -10.93 15.61
C ARG A 114 27.43 -11.59 14.55
N ARG A 115 27.20 -10.94 13.40
CA ARG A 115 26.28 -11.40 12.34
C ARG A 115 24.84 -11.60 12.84
N ILE A 116 24.42 -10.76 13.78
CA ILE A 116 23.07 -10.76 14.36
C ILE A 116 22.39 -9.43 14.02
N SER A 117 21.15 -9.48 13.54
CA SER A 117 20.26 -8.32 13.42
C SER A 117 19.03 -8.51 14.31
N ASN A 118 18.45 -7.41 14.80
CA ASN A 118 17.13 -7.42 15.42
C ASN A 118 16.05 -7.08 14.36
N PRO A 119 15.43 -8.08 13.71
CA PRO A 119 14.60 -7.83 12.53
C PRO A 119 13.33 -7.02 12.82
N GLY A 120 12.96 -6.81 14.08
CA GLY A 120 11.72 -6.16 14.49
C GLY A 120 11.74 -4.63 14.44
N TRP A 121 12.90 -3.98 14.41
CA TRP A 121 13.02 -2.53 14.61
C TRP A 121 13.84 -1.81 13.53
N ILE A 122 13.73 -0.48 13.49
CA ILE A 122 14.60 0.37 12.67
C ILE A 122 16.04 0.34 13.20
N ASN A 123 17.03 0.59 12.33
CA ASN A 123 18.46 0.53 12.66
C ASN A 123 18.87 -0.83 13.28
N ASN A 124 18.40 -1.93 12.67
CA ASN A 124 18.49 -3.28 13.24
C ASN A 124 19.90 -3.87 13.38
N GLY A 125 20.91 -3.18 12.86
CA GLY A 125 22.31 -3.56 12.96
C GLY A 125 23.03 -2.95 14.16
N VAL A 126 22.39 -2.05 14.90
CA VAL A 126 22.95 -1.39 16.07
C VAL A 126 22.15 -1.79 17.30
N ILE A 127 22.86 -2.19 18.36
CA ILE A 127 22.27 -2.54 19.64
C ILE A 127 22.41 -1.34 20.59
N SER A 128 21.30 -0.88 21.14
CA SER A 128 21.22 0.29 22.02
C SER A 128 20.08 0.15 23.04
N GLN A 129 19.06 1.01 22.98
CA GLN A 129 17.93 1.08 23.90
C GLN A 129 16.64 1.45 23.15
N ASN A 130 15.51 0.87 23.58
CA ASN A 130 14.16 1.12 23.05
C ASN A 130 13.17 1.17 24.22
N MET A 131 12.66 2.34 24.61
CA MET A 131 11.96 2.45 25.90
C MET A 131 10.62 1.72 25.92
N MET A 132 9.73 2.03 24.97
CA MET A 132 8.47 1.31 24.79
C MET A 132 8.42 0.67 23.42
N GLU A 133 8.03 -0.59 23.32
CA GLU A 133 7.88 -1.30 22.03
C GLU A 133 6.51 -1.97 21.89
N ALA A 134 6.04 -2.17 20.66
CA ALA A 134 4.81 -2.90 20.35
C ALA A 134 4.96 -3.69 19.05
N PHE A 135 4.63 -4.99 19.08
CA PHE A 135 4.78 -5.90 17.94
C PHE A 135 3.56 -6.80 17.77
N GLY A 136 3.12 -7.01 16.53
CA GLY A 136 2.03 -7.91 16.21
C GLY A 136 0.65 -7.24 16.29
N ALA A 137 -0.31 -7.85 15.57
CA ALA A 137 -1.65 -7.31 15.40
C ALA A 137 -2.36 -7.07 16.75
N GLY A 138 -2.85 -5.84 16.93
CA GLY A 138 -3.60 -5.42 18.13
C GLY A 138 -2.74 -5.03 19.33
N SER A 139 -1.41 -5.17 19.26
CA SER A 139 -0.50 -4.72 20.32
C SER A 139 -0.41 -3.20 20.36
N ARG A 140 -0.38 -2.62 21.56
CA ARG A 140 -0.37 -1.15 21.74
C ARG A 140 0.58 -0.69 22.83
N GLY A 141 1.30 0.40 22.58
CA GLY A 141 2.00 1.16 23.61
C GLY A 141 1.43 2.58 23.72
N ILE A 142 1.18 3.04 24.95
CA ILE A 142 0.53 4.32 25.23
C ILE A 142 1.39 5.13 26.19
N ASN A 143 1.94 6.26 25.75
CA ASN A 143 2.44 7.29 26.66
C ASN A 143 1.31 8.27 26.94
N ASN A 144 0.73 8.21 28.14
CA ASN A 144 -0.45 8.98 28.49
C ASN A 144 -0.13 10.47 28.65
N ALA A 145 -1.14 11.33 28.82
CA ALA A 145 -0.96 12.79 28.87
C ALA A 145 -0.03 13.29 29.99
N THR A 146 0.07 12.53 31.09
CA THR A 146 1.02 12.80 32.20
C THR A 146 2.35 12.08 32.03
N GLY A 147 2.45 11.18 31.05
CA GLY A 147 3.60 10.34 30.80
C GLY A 147 4.75 11.10 30.17
N GLU A 148 5.95 10.86 30.67
CA GLU A 148 7.20 11.44 30.19
C GLU A 148 8.18 10.31 29.82
N ILE A 149 8.78 10.37 28.63
CA ILE A 149 9.83 9.45 28.19
C ILE A 149 11.06 10.27 27.83
N GLU A 150 12.19 9.94 28.45
CA GLU A 150 13.48 10.59 28.21
C GLU A 150 14.49 9.56 27.68
N VAL A 151 15.17 9.87 26.58
CA VAL A 151 16.17 9.00 25.96
C VAL A 151 17.49 9.76 25.82
N TYR A 152 18.48 9.35 26.60
CA TYR A 152 19.82 9.92 26.60
C TYR A 152 20.80 8.95 25.94
N GLY A 153 21.50 9.43 24.91
CA GLY A 153 22.24 8.60 23.96
C GLY A 153 21.35 8.07 22.83
N ARG A 154 21.87 7.14 22.03
CA ARG A 154 21.17 6.59 20.85
C ARG A 154 20.06 5.62 21.23
N GLY A 155 19.01 5.51 20.41
CA GLY A 155 17.88 4.60 20.64
C GLY A 155 16.52 5.20 20.30
N SER A 156 15.45 4.45 20.55
CA SER A 156 14.07 4.89 20.32
C SER A 156 13.29 5.08 21.62
N ALA A 157 12.46 6.12 21.70
CA ALA A 157 11.53 6.28 22.82
C ALA A 157 10.30 5.36 22.68
N MET A 158 9.67 5.32 21.49
CA MET A 158 8.53 4.43 21.22
C MET A 158 8.65 3.79 19.83
N ALA A 159 8.58 2.46 19.73
CA ALA A 159 8.73 1.72 18.47
C ALA A 159 7.55 0.77 18.20
N ALA A 160 6.94 0.87 17.01
CA ALA A 160 5.83 0.01 16.57
C ALA A 160 6.23 -0.84 15.36
N ALA A 161 5.90 -2.12 15.36
CA ALA A 161 6.11 -2.98 14.20
C ALA A 161 4.99 -4.03 14.05
N ASP A 162 4.81 -4.52 12.82
CA ASP A 162 3.91 -5.62 12.48
C ASP A 162 2.46 -5.44 12.96
N ASN A 163 1.71 -4.51 12.37
CA ASN A 163 0.30 -4.23 12.70
C ASN A 163 0.05 -3.75 14.15
N ALA A 164 1.08 -3.24 14.82
CA ALA A 164 0.99 -2.64 16.15
C ALA A 164 0.83 -1.11 16.12
N ASN A 165 0.44 -0.54 17.27
CA ASN A 165 0.22 0.90 17.42
C ASN A 165 1.03 1.50 18.59
N MET A 166 1.59 2.69 18.37
CA MET A 166 2.17 3.53 19.42
C MET A 166 1.43 4.87 19.49
N ASP A 167 0.99 5.25 20.69
CA ASP A 167 0.19 6.44 20.94
C ASP A 167 0.88 7.33 21.99
N ASN A 168 1.36 8.51 21.60
CA ASN A 168 1.88 9.52 22.53
C ASN A 168 0.87 10.63 22.77
N TYR A 169 0.44 10.80 24.01
CA TYR A 169 -0.36 11.91 24.51
C TYR A 169 0.44 12.84 25.43
N GLY A 170 1.62 12.41 25.88
CA GLY A 170 2.46 13.10 26.85
C GLY A 170 3.69 13.74 26.22
N LYS A 171 4.83 13.61 26.88
CA LYS A 171 6.11 14.19 26.43
C LYS A 171 7.14 13.13 26.13
N ILE A 172 7.88 13.34 25.05
CA ILE A 172 9.08 12.58 24.70
C ILE A 172 10.23 13.57 24.52
N THR A 173 11.37 13.32 25.15
CA THR A 173 12.60 14.10 24.96
C THR A 173 13.75 13.16 24.63
N THR A 174 14.50 13.45 23.57
CA THR A 174 15.69 12.68 23.22
C THR A 174 16.91 13.58 23.11
N ASP A 175 18.07 13.07 23.49
CA ASP A 175 19.38 13.68 23.21
C ASP A 175 20.38 12.59 22.82
N ALA A 176 20.55 12.41 21.51
CA ALA A 176 21.44 11.37 20.98
C ALA A 176 22.92 11.63 21.26
N MET A 177 23.28 12.89 21.50
CA MET A 177 24.66 13.35 21.68
C MET A 177 25.03 13.48 23.15
N TRP A 178 24.09 13.22 24.06
CA TRP A 178 24.37 13.18 25.48
C TRP A 178 25.41 12.11 25.82
N LYS A 179 26.37 12.50 26.67
CA LYS A 179 27.39 11.62 27.23
C LYS A 179 27.37 11.76 28.75
N SER A 180 27.37 10.63 29.47
CA SER A 180 27.47 10.65 30.93
C SER A 180 28.79 11.30 31.36
N ALA A 181 28.77 12.07 32.44
CA ALA A 181 29.97 12.74 32.96
C ALA A 181 31.07 11.75 33.37
N ASP A 182 30.68 10.54 33.78
CA ASP A 182 31.60 9.48 34.18
C ASP A 182 32.01 8.56 33.01
N ASP A 183 31.53 8.84 31.79
CA ASP A 183 31.82 8.00 30.63
C ASP A 183 33.20 8.32 30.03
N THR A 184 34.15 7.41 30.22
CA THR A 184 35.48 7.49 29.62
C THR A 184 35.59 6.75 28.29
N THR A 185 34.50 6.17 27.78
CA THR A 185 34.48 5.33 26.59
C THR A 185 34.12 6.16 25.35
N GLU A 186 34.31 5.57 24.17
CA GLU A 186 33.96 6.18 22.88
C GLU A 186 33.08 5.25 22.06
N LEU A 187 32.24 5.83 21.21
CA LEU A 187 31.39 5.05 20.33
C LEU A 187 32.26 4.24 19.35
N PRO A 188 32.05 2.93 19.19
CA PRO A 188 32.82 2.12 18.26
C PRO A 188 32.70 2.64 16.81
N ALA A 189 33.82 2.75 16.10
CA ALA A 189 33.89 3.38 14.78
C ALA A 189 33.06 2.67 13.68
N ASN A 190 32.71 1.41 13.90
CA ASN A 190 31.87 0.59 13.01
C ASN A 190 30.36 0.81 13.24
N VAL A 191 29.95 1.58 14.25
CA VAL A 191 28.56 1.95 14.48
C VAL A 191 28.14 3.03 13.47
N LEU A 192 27.09 2.73 12.70
CA LEU A 192 26.56 3.64 11.68
C LEU A 192 26.15 4.97 12.31
N SER A 193 26.44 6.08 11.63
CA SER A 193 26.25 7.44 12.15
C SER A 193 25.99 8.46 11.04
N SER A 194 25.38 8.02 9.93
CA SER A 194 25.25 8.81 8.70
C SER A 194 23.81 9.23 8.38
N THR A 195 22.83 8.54 8.95
CA THR A 195 21.41 8.79 8.70
C THR A 195 20.69 9.13 10.01
N VAL A 196 19.55 9.82 9.93
CA VAL A 196 18.82 10.28 11.13
C VAL A 196 18.41 9.16 12.07
N ARG A 197 18.07 7.99 11.53
CA ARG A 197 17.70 6.80 12.32
C ARG A 197 18.89 6.14 13.03
N ASP A 198 20.12 6.56 12.75
CA ASP A 198 21.32 6.06 13.42
C ASP A 198 21.54 6.70 14.80
N PHE A 199 20.77 7.74 15.13
CA PHE A 199 20.85 8.53 16.37
C PHE A 199 19.67 8.20 17.29
N ALA A 200 19.07 9.19 17.96
CA ALA A 200 17.87 9.01 18.77
C ALA A 200 16.60 9.28 17.95
N VAL A 201 15.55 8.51 18.21
CA VAL A 201 14.25 8.66 17.55
C VAL A 201 13.15 8.81 18.60
N GLY A 202 12.30 9.82 18.45
CA GLY A 202 11.16 10.02 19.34
C GLY A 202 10.16 8.88 19.22
N MET A 203 9.62 8.68 18.01
CA MET A 203 8.71 7.57 17.71
C MET A 203 9.02 6.93 16.34
N ASP A 204 8.95 5.61 16.23
CA ASP A 204 9.12 4.93 14.95
C ASP A 204 8.07 3.86 14.66
N ALA A 205 7.87 3.62 13.35
CA ALA A 205 7.02 2.55 12.84
C ALA A 205 7.73 1.78 11.71
N GLY A 206 7.91 0.48 11.91
CA GLY A 206 8.49 -0.44 10.94
C GLY A 206 9.86 -0.98 11.32
N ALA A 207 10.47 -1.72 10.39
CA ALA A 207 11.74 -2.40 10.62
C ALA A 207 12.61 -2.50 9.36
N ASP A 208 13.92 -2.52 9.57
CA ASP A 208 14.93 -2.57 8.49
C ASP A 208 14.90 -3.90 7.70
N ASN A 209 14.37 -4.99 8.27
CA ASN A 209 14.27 -6.29 7.62
C ASN A 209 12.82 -6.68 7.34
N SER A 210 12.31 -6.27 6.17
CA SER A 210 10.92 -6.53 5.74
C SER A 210 10.73 -7.82 4.96
N GLY A 211 11.49 -8.88 5.30
CA GLY A 211 11.38 -10.23 4.73
C GLY A 211 9.93 -10.74 4.76
N ASN A 212 9.24 -10.50 3.64
CA ASN A 212 7.85 -10.72 3.23
C ASN A 212 6.64 -10.66 4.18
N SER A 213 6.78 -10.62 5.52
CA SER A 213 5.62 -10.63 6.43
C SER A 213 5.76 -9.85 7.73
N TYR A 214 6.97 -9.60 8.23
CA TYR A 214 7.19 -8.94 9.53
C TYR A 214 7.46 -7.44 9.35
N GLY A 215 6.83 -6.59 10.15
CA GLY A 215 7.08 -5.15 10.15
C GLY A 215 6.33 -4.35 9.09
N ARG A 216 5.04 -4.64 8.85
CA ARG A 216 4.15 -3.83 7.97
C ARG A 216 2.93 -3.35 8.75
N ASN A 217 2.27 -2.31 8.24
CA ASN A 217 1.03 -1.72 8.76
C ASN A 217 1.08 -1.25 10.23
N ALA A 218 2.26 -1.06 10.80
CA ALA A 218 2.41 -0.43 12.10
C ALA A 218 2.17 1.08 11.99
N THR A 219 1.65 1.68 13.06
CA THR A 219 1.38 3.12 13.12
C THR A 219 1.86 3.71 14.43
N ALA A 220 2.63 4.80 14.36
CA ALA A 220 3.01 5.60 15.53
C ALA A 220 2.41 7.00 15.43
N THR A 221 1.70 7.45 16.47
CA THR A 221 0.95 8.72 16.47
C THR A 221 1.37 9.59 17.64
N ASN A 222 1.84 10.80 17.35
CA ASN A 222 1.98 11.88 18.32
C ASN A 222 0.67 12.67 18.35
N HIS A 223 -0.17 12.44 19.35
CA HIS A 223 -1.54 12.99 19.42
C HIS A 223 -1.55 14.49 19.69
N GLN A 224 -2.70 15.13 19.42
CA GLN A 224 -2.89 16.55 19.70
C GLN A 224 -2.60 16.88 21.17
N GLY A 225 -1.78 17.91 21.39
CA GLY A 225 -1.34 18.36 22.73
C GLY A 225 -0.10 17.64 23.26
N ALA A 226 0.34 16.56 22.61
CA ALA A 226 1.58 15.86 22.96
C ALA A 226 2.81 16.54 22.34
N THR A 227 3.97 16.35 22.96
CA THR A 227 5.24 16.96 22.54
C THR A 227 6.34 15.93 22.36
N ILE A 228 7.07 16.01 21.25
CA ILE A 228 8.34 15.32 21.02
C ILE A 228 9.42 16.39 20.86
N THR A 229 10.48 16.33 21.66
CA THR A 229 11.64 17.21 21.55
C THR A 229 12.88 16.40 21.23
N ILE A 230 13.53 16.71 20.11
CA ILE A 230 14.77 16.06 19.67
C ILE A 230 15.90 17.07 19.80
N ASN A 231 16.86 16.79 20.66
CA ASN A 231 18.06 17.61 20.83
C ASN A 231 19.20 17.07 19.97
N ASN A 232 19.89 17.99 19.29
CA ASN A 232 21.18 17.85 18.62
C ASN A 232 21.21 16.98 17.35
N ALA A 233 20.73 15.74 17.41
CA ALA A 233 20.75 14.81 16.30
C ALA A 233 19.66 13.74 16.43
N GLY A 234 19.09 13.32 15.30
CA GLY A 234 18.06 12.28 15.26
C GLY A 234 16.81 12.68 14.49
N ALA A 235 15.71 11.98 14.79
CA ALA A 235 14.43 12.21 14.17
C ALA A 235 13.28 12.29 15.18
N GLY A 236 12.34 13.19 14.96
CA GLY A 236 11.09 13.25 15.74
C GLY A 236 10.29 11.97 15.55
N MET A 237 10.01 11.65 14.28
CA MET A 237 9.31 10.42 13.90
C MET A 237 9.92 9.74 12.67
N VAL A 238 9.93 8.40 12.62
CA VAL A 238 10.47 7.63 11.47
C VAL A 238 9.49 6.56 11.00
N ALA A 239 9.18 6.52 9.70
CA ALA A 239 8.49 5.39 9.08
C ALA A 239 9.40 4.63 8.11
N TYR A 240 9.44 3.31 8.24
CA TYR A 240 10.21 2.42 7.37
C TYR A 240 9.32 1.40 6.69
N GLY A 241 9.46 1.16 5.39
CA GLY A 241 8.63 0.16 4.69
C GLY A 241 7.16 0.56 4.64
N ASN A 242 6.24 -0.41 4.56
CA ASN A 242 4.79 -0.12 4.50
C ASN A 242 4.20 0.22 5.89
N ASN A 243 4.74 1.21 6.58
CA ASN A 243 4.32 1.66 7.91
C ASN A 243 4.12 3.19 7.91
N GLN A 244 3.48 3.68 8.98
CA GLN A 244 3.04 5.07 9.05
C GLN A 244 3.43 5.75 10.37
N VAL A 245 3.82 7.02 10.28
CA VAL A 245 3.95 7.92 11.43
C VAL A 245 3.08 9.17 11.22
N ILE A 246 2.41 9.60 12.29
CA ILE A 246 1.44 10.71 12.26
C ILE A 246 1.77 11.70 13.37
N ASN A 247 1.98 12.97 13.01
CA ASN A 247 2.11 14.07 13.95
C ASN A 247 0.83 14.91 13.98
N GLN A 248 0.12 14.89 15.10
CA GLN A 248 -1.00 15.78 15.45
C GLN A 248 -0.64 16.75 16.58
N GLY A 249 0.44 16.49 17.31
CA GLY A 249 1.00 17.33 18.37
C GLY A 249 2.13 18.24 17.88
N THR A 250 3.12 18.47 18.74
CA THR A 250 4.28 19.30 18.44
C THR A 250 5.57 18.48 18.40
N ILE A 251 6.38 18.68 17.36
CA ILE A 251 7.76 18.19 17.26
C ILE A 251 8.68 19.41 17.34
N ASN A 252 9.62 19.41 18.27
CA ASN A 252 10.64 20.45 18.41
C ASN A 252 12.02 19.89 18.06
N LEU A 253 12.72 20.55 17.15
CA LEU A 253 14.11 20.28 16.81
C LEU A 253 14.99 21.32 17.48
N GLU A 254 15.66 20.92 18.56
CA GLU A 254 16.40 21.80 19.45
C GLU A 254 17.90 21.48 19.44
N LYS A 255 18.68 22.39 20.01
CA LYS A 255 20.10 22.18 20.29
C LYS A 255 20.41 22.53 21.72
N ASN A 256 21.40 21.84 22.29
CA ASN A 256 21.96 22.16 23.59
C ASN A 256 23.50 22.16 23.52
N GLU A 257 24.19 22.06 24.65
CA GLU A 257 25.64 22.05 24.75
C GLU A 257 26.35 20.93 23.96
N ASN A 258 25.67 19.84 23.63
CA ASN A 258 26.21 18.68 22.90
C ASN A 258 26.00 18.77 21.38
N TYR A 259 25.62 19.94 20.88
CA TYR A 259 25.28 20.16 19.48
C TYR A 259 26.46 19.96 18.51
N ASP A 260 26.21 19.20 17.44
CA ASP A 260 27.11 19.04 16.30
C ASP A 260 26.34 19.26 15.00
N ALA A 261 26.59 20.41 14.37
CA ALA A 261 25.92 20.81 13.13
C ALA A 261 26.19 19.88 11.93
N SER A 262 27.19 18.98 12.02
CA SER A 262 27.45 17.96 11.00
C SER A 262 26.51 16.76 11.10
N LYS A 263 25.79 16.61 12.21
CA LYS A 263 24.86 15.50 12.42
C LYS A 263 23.47 15.85 11.88
N PRO A 264 22.68 14.87 11.45
CA PRO A 264 21.37 15.16 10.89
C PRO A 264 20.31 15.30 12.02
N LEU A 265 19.41 16.29 11.86
CA LEU A 265 18.32 16.55 12.80
C LEU A 265 17.03 16.82 12.01
N VAL A 266 16.03 15.95 12.14
CA VAL A 266 14.85 15.97 11.27
C VAL A 266 13.55 15.82 12.04
N GLY A 267 12.50 16.52 11.61
CA GLY A 267 11.15 16.39 12.17
C GLY A 267 10.57 15.01 11.93
N MET A 268 10.39 14.63 10.67
CA MET A 268 9.87 13.31 10.28
C MET A 268 10.64 12.71 9.10
N ALA A 269 10.95 11.41 9.15
CA ALA A 269 11.72 10.74 8.11
C ALA A 269 11.03 9.49 7.55
N VAL A 270 11.18 9.25 6.25
CA VAL A 270 10.62 8.07 5.56
C VAL A 270 11.69 7.29 4.79
N TYR A 271 11.57 5.96 4.86
CA TYR A 271 12.48 5.02 4.22
C TYR A 271 11.72 3.88 3.55
N LYS A 272 12.17 3.44 2.37
CA LYS A 272 11.75 2.17 1.73
C LYS A 272 10.23 1.94 1.58
N GLY A 273 9.44 2.99 1.40
CA GLY A 273 7.97 2.93 1.31
C GLY A 273 7.23 3.57 2.48
N GLY A 274 7.96 4.13 3.45
CA GLY A 274 7.41 4.75 4.66
C GLY A 274 6.46 5.90 4.37
N THR A 275 5.46 6.07 5.24
CA THR A 275 4.53 7.21 5.20
C THR A 275 4.68 8.10 6.43
N ALA A 276 4.97 9.38 6.23
CA ALA A 276 4.97 10.41 7.27
C ALA A 276 3.84 11.41 7.01
N ILE A 277 3.05 11.71 8.04
CA ILE A 277 1.95 12.67 7.98
C ILE A 277 2.12 13.70 9.08
N ASN A 278 2.45 14.95 8.73
CA ASN A 278 2.22 16.09 9.62
C ASN A 278 0.76 16.53 9.41
N ASP A 279 -0.12 16.13 10.32
CA ASP A 279 -1.56 16.30 10.20
C ASP A 279 -1.98 17.76 10.44
N THR A 280 -3.25 18.11 10.23
CA THR A 280 -3.72 19.50 10.29
C THR A 280 -3.43 20.22 11.62
N THR A 281 -3.41 19.50 12.74
CA THR A 281 -3.06 20.06 14.06
C THR A 281 -1.56 19.95 14.38
N GLY A 282 -0.80 19.22 13.56
CA GLY A 282 0.62 18.96 13.76
C GLY A 282 1.46 20.23 13.56
N VAL A 283 2.42 20.42 14.45
CA VAL A 283 3.41 21.50 14.38
C VAL A 283 4.81 20.90 14.40
N ILE A 284 5.67 21.36 13.49
CA ILE A 284 7.11 21.09 13.52
C ILE A 284 7.85 22.41 13.72
N ASN A 285 8.50 22.57 14.87
CA ASN A 285 9.35 23.71 15.19
C ASN A 285 10.81 23.36 14.94
N ILE A 286 11.52 24.21 14.21
CA ILE A 286 12.93 24.02 13.86
C ILE A 286 13.74 25.14 14.48
N ASN A 287 14.59 24.83 15.45
CA ASN A 287 15.36 25.80 16.25
C ASN A 287 16.88 25.54 16.19
N ALA A 288 17.35 24.75 15.22
CA ALA A 288 18.76 24.43 15.01
C ALA A 288 19.14 24.57 13.52
N GLU A 289 20.41 24.92 13.24
CA GLU A 289 20.90 25.26 11.90
C GLU A 289 20.83 24.08 10.91
N ASN A 290 21.13 22.87 11.40
CA ASN A 290 21.08 21.62 10.64
C ASN A 290 19.68 20.98 10.59
N GLY A 291 18.69 21.60 11.23
CA GLY A 291 17.34 21.09 11.34
C GLY A 291 16.59 21.11 10.00
N GLN A 292 15.84 20.05 9.72
CA GLN A 292 14.94 19.95 8.56
C GLN A 292 13.58 19.38 8.93
N ALA A 293 12.51 19.83 8.27
CA ALA A 293 11.16 19.35 8.54
C ALA A 293 11.01 17.86 8.19
N PHE A 294 11.44 17.48 6.98
CA PHE A 294 11.26 16.13 6.46
C PHE A 294 12.53 15.53 5.86
N TYR A 295 12.62 14.20 5.85
CA TYR A 295 13.65 13.45 5.13
C TYR A 295 13.06 12.27 4.36
N SER A 296 13.60 11.97 3.18
CA SER A 296 13.25 10.78 2.38
C SER A 296 14.51 10.14 1.81
N ASP A 297 14.59 8.80 1.83
CA ASP A 297 15.67 8.06 1.17
C ASP A 297 15.56 7.99 -0.37
N GLY A 298 14.61 8.75 -0.95
CA GLY A 298 14.38 8.82 -2.39
C GLY A 298 13.65 7.61 -2.98
N ASN A 299 13.19 6.66 -2.16
CA ASN A 299 12.39 5.54 -2.63
C ASN A 299 11.05 6.05 -3.21
N ALA A 300 10.67 5.57 -4.40
CA ALA A 300 9.45 6.01 -5.08
C ALA A 300 8.14 5.69 -4.34
N GLY A 301 8.17 4.72 -3.40
CA GLY A 301 7.04 4.39 -2.53
C GLY A 301 6.95 5.26 -1.27
N ASN A 302 7.94 6.11 -0.98
CA ASN A 302 7.87 6.99 0.17
C ASN A 302 6.75 8.02 0.01
N ARG A 303 6.02 8.28 1.09
CA ARG A 303 4.95 9.28 1.13
C ARG A 303 5.20 10.26 2.26
N ILE A 304 5.28 11.54 1.94
CA ILE A 304 5.31 12.62 2.94
C ILE A 304 4.09 13.49 2.69
N VAL A 305 3.28 13.68 3.72
CA VAL A 305 2.10 14.55 3.72
C VAL A 305 2.32 15.66 4.73
N ASN A 306 2.18 16.91 4.30
CA ASN A 306 2.21 18.06 5.20
C ASN A 306 0.89 18.84 5.09
N ARG A 307 0.05 18.72 6.12
CA ARG A 307 -1.18 19.51 6.33
C ARG A 307 -1.07 20.47 7.51
N GLY A 308 -0.10 20.24 8.39
CA GLY A 308 0.16 21.03 9.58
C GLY A 308 1.08 22.22 9.32
N GLN A 309 1.60 22.77 10.40
CA GLN A 309 2.47 23.96 10.39
C GLN A 309 3.94 23.56 10.54
N ILE A 310 4.81 24.32 9.85
CA ILE A 310 6.26 24.29 10.05
C ILE A 310 6.67 25.70 10.47
N THR A 311 7.35 25.81 11.60
CA THR A 311 7.81 27.08 12.16
C THR A 311 9.32 27.08 12.20
N LEU A 312 9.92 28.11 11.61
CA LEU A 312 11.37 28.32 11.60
C LEU A 312 11.73 29.30 12.73
N GLY A 313 12.52 28.84 13.69
CA GLY A 313 13.12 29.67 14.73
C GLY A 313 14.30 30.49 14.19
N GLU A 314 14.87 31.33 15.05
CA GLU A 314 15.96 32.26 14.70
C GLU A 314 17.19 31.55 14.11
N HIS A 315 17.47 30.33 14.56
CA HIS A 315 18.64 29.55 14.15
C HIS A 315 18.38 28.60 12.97
N ALA A 316 17.15 28.50 12.47
CA ALA A 316 16.85 27.61 11.36
C ALA A 316 17.42 28.13 10.04
N SER A 317 17.89 27.22 9.19
CA SER A 317 18.26 27.57 7.81
C SER A 317 17.00 27.90 6.98
N THR A 318 17.16 28.71 5.92
CA THR A 318 16.04 29.07 5.03
C THR A 318 15.46 27.87 4.26
N GLY A 319 16.24 26.79 4.10
CA GLY A 319 15.82 25.54 3.47
C GLY A 319 15.33 24.46 4.45
N ALA A 320 15.19 24.80 5.74
CA ALA A 320 14.75 23.85 6.75
C ALA A 320 13.30 23.39 6.53
N ASP A 321 12.43 24.29 6.04
CA ASP A 321 11.14 23.89 5.47
C ASP A 321 11.33 23.41 4.02
N ASN A 322 11.56 22.12 3.88
CA ASN A 322 11.70 21.44 2.59
C ASN A 322 10.38 20.82 2.10
N SER A 323 9.24 21.15 2.71
CA SER A 323 7.95 20.50 2.41
C SER A 323 7.51 20.69 0.96
N ALA A 324 7.75 21.87 0.37
CA ALA A 324 7.40 22.16 -1.03
C ALA A 324 8.15 21.25 -2.03
N GLU A 325 9.33 20.75 -1.66
CA GLU A 325 10.16 19.91 -2.51
C GLU A 325 9.76 18.44 -2.42
N ILE A 326 9.58 17.92 -1.21
CA ILE A 326 9.50 16.47 -0.96
C ILE A 326 8.13 15.98 -0.49
N ALA A 327 7.23 16.85 -0.02
CA ALA A 327 5.87 16.44 0.29
C ALA A 327 5.16 16.06 -1.01
N SER A 328 4.50 14.91 -0.99
CA SER A 328 3.74 14.45 -2.15
C SER A 328 2.40 15.19 -2.21
N ALA A 329 2.03 15.63 -3.40
CA ALA A 329 0.84 16.44 -3.59
C ALA A 329 -0.42 15.62 -3.34
N GLU A 330 -1.42 16.25 -2.73
CA GLU A 330 -2.73 15.67 -2.52
C GLU A 330 -3.82 16.72 -2.68
N PHE A 331 -5.00 16.24 -3.04
CA PHE A 331 -6.22 17.03 -2.92
C PHE A 331 -6.79 16.86 -1.52
N ALA A 332 -7.15 17.96 -0.88
CA ALA A 332 -7.85 17.94 0.39
C ALA A 332 -9.22 17.27 0.23
N ASP A 333 -9.72 16.65 1.30
CA ASP A 333 -11.08 16.13 1.32
C ASP A 333 -12.11 17.26 1.05
N GLY A 334 -13.13 16.95 0.27
CA GLY A 334 -14.16 17.89 -0.16
C GLY A 334 -13.73 18.85 -1.28
N SER A 335 -12.52 18.73 -1.83
CA SER A 335 -12.05 19.61 -2.92
C SER A 335 -12.96 19.54 -4.15
N ILE A 336 -13.29 20.70 -4.71
CA ILE A 336 -14.00 20.83 -6.00
C ILE A 336 -13.06 21.50 -7.00
N LEU A 337 -12.59 20.74 -7.99
CA LEU A 337 -11.70 21.19 -9.05
C LEU A 337 -12.54 21.87 -10.14
N THR A 338 -12.45 23.19 -10.22
CA THR A 338 -13.15 24.02 -11.21
C THR A 338 -12.16 24.60 -12.23
N GLY A 339 -12.61 24.90 -13.45
CA GLY A 339 -11.72 25.46 -14.49
C GLY A 339 -10.70 24.43 -14.96
N THR A 340 -9.43 24.81 -15.12
CA THR A 340 -8.34 23.89 -15.49
C THR A 340 -7.40 23.68 -14.31
N THR A 341 -7.19 22.42 -13.91
CA THR A 341 -6.24 21.99 -12.89
C THR A 341 -5.14 21.15 -13.54
N THR A 342 -3.94 21.72 -13.69
CA THR A 342 -2.79 21.04 -14.29
C THR A 342 -1.91 20.38 -13.23
N LEU A 343 -1.72 19.06 -13.32
CA LEU A 343 -0.85 18.30 -12.42
C LEU A 343 0.62 18.37 -12.87
N SER A 344 1.41 19.19 -12.19
CA SER A 344 2.86 19.32 -12.38
C SER A 344 3.69 18.31 -11.56
N LYS A 345 3.05 17.64 -10.61
CA LYS A 345 3.59 16.56 -9.80
C LYS A 345 2.55 15.45 -9.67
N ASN A 346 2.99 14.25 -9.33
CA ASN A 346 2.05 13.18 -8.99
C ASN A 346 1.22 13.61 -7.78
N THR A 347 -0.09 13.48 -7.90
CA THR A 347 -1.06 13.96 -6.90
C THR A 347 -1.95 12.80 -6.47
N SER A 348 -2.33 12.74 -5.20
CA SER A 348 -3.18 11.67 -4.66
C SER A 348 -4.53 12.16 -4.17
N VAL A 349 -5.57 11.33 -4.30
CA VAL A 349 -6.80 11.38 -3.52
C VAL A 349 -6.69 10.30 -2.44
N MET A 350 -6.50 10.72 -1.20
CA MET A 350 -6.17 9.81 -0.09
C MET A 350 -7.37 8.95 0.37
N PRO A 351 -7.14 7.79 1.04
CA PRO A 351 -8.22 7.01 1.62
C PRO A 351 -9.14 7.86 2.50
N GLY A 352 -10.45 7.66 2.38
CA GLY A 352 -11.47 8.42 3.12
C GLY A 352 -11.78 9.81 2.55
N SER A 353 -10.94 10.36 1.67
CA SER A 353 -11.20 11.65 1.02
C SER A 353 -12.11 11.51 -0.20
N THR A 354 -12.91 12.54 -0.46
CA THR A 354 -13.73 12.70 -1.66
C THR A 354 -13.35 13.98 -2.39
N VAL A 355 -13.02 13.87 -3.67
CA VAL A 355 -12.65 14.98 -4.54
C VAL A 355 -13.55 14.99 -5.76
N SER A 356 -14.08 16.15 -6.12
CA SER A 356 -14.94 16.32 -7.28
C SER A 356 -14.25 17.17 -8.34
N ASN A 357 -14.31 16.76 -9.60
CA ASN A 357 -13.94 17.57 -10.75
C ASN A 357 -15.20 18.02 -11.50
N THR A 358 -15.35 19.33 -11.68
CA THR A 358 -16.38 19.95 -12.53
C THR A 358 -15.79 20.69 -13.73
N GLY A 359 -14.46 20.68 -13.88
CA GLY A 359 -13.73 21.31 -14.98
C GLY A 359 -12.84 20.31 -15.71
N THR A 360 -11.60 20.70 -15.98
CA THR A 360 -10.57 19.90 -16.66
C THR A 360 -9.41 19.61 -15.71
N VAL A 361 -9.04 18.35 -15.55
CA VAL A 361 -7.78 17.94 -14.91
C VAL A 361 -6.83 17.42 -16.01
N ASP A 362 -5.70 18.10 -16.20
CA ASP A 362 -4.72 17.79 -17.24
C ASP A 362 -3.28 17.77 -16.72
N GLY A 363 -2.32 17.51 -17.61
CA GLY A 363 -0.91 17.33 -17.28
C GLY A 363 -0.40 15.93 -17.56
N THR A 364 0.91 15.75 -17.37
CA THR A 364 1.60 14.48 -17.61
C THR A 364 1.82 13.67 -16.33
N SER A 365 1.60 14.29 -15.16
CA SER A 365 1.75 13.63 -13.87
C SER A 365 0.55 12.76 -13.55
N THR A 366 0.76 11.72 -12.74
CA THR A 366 -0.28 10.74 -12.40
C THR A 366 -1.15 11.24 -11.25
N LEU A 367 -2.46 11.08 -11.40
CA LEU A 367 -3.43 11.11 -10.30
C LEU A 367 -3.60 9.70 -9.74
N THR A 368 -3.22 9.50 -8.48
CA THR A 368 -3.44 8.24 -7.75
C THR A 368 -4.70 8.37 -6.90
N VAL A 369 -5.61 7.42 -6.99
CA VAL A 369 -6.89 7.42 -6.28
C VAL A 369 -6.92 6.25 -5.31
N ASP A 370 -6.81 6.58 -4.03
CA ASP A 370 -7.00 5.68 -2.88
C ASP A 370 -8.29 6.01 -2.09
N GLY A 371 -8.88 7.20 -2.31
CA GLY A 371 -10.20 7.62 -1.84
C GLY A 371 -11.26 7.62 -2.95
N THR A 372 -12.13 8.64 -2.98
CA THR A 372 -13.17 8.79 -4.01
C THR A 372 -12.89 9.99 -4.93
N TYR A 373 -12.82 9.76 -6.24
CA TYR A 373 -12.70 10.81 -7.25
C TYR A 373 -13.93 10.85 -8.17
N ASN A 374 -14.67 11.96 -8.15
CA ASN A 374 -15.88 12.17 -8.93
C ASN A 374 -15.60 13.08 -10.13
N ASN A 375 -15.47 12.51 -11.33
CA ASN A 375 -15.41 13.29 -12.57
C ASN A 375 -16.83 13.58 -13.06
N GLN A 376 -17.37 14.75 -12.73
CA GLN A 376 -18.78 15.07 -12.93
C GLN A 376 -19.15 15.24 -14.41
N THR A 377 -20.45 15.31 -14.71
CA THR A 377 -20.95 15.55 -16.06
C THR A 377 -20.38 16.85 -16.65
N GLY A 378 -19.88 16.77 -17.88
CA GLY A 378 -19.21 17.88 -18.56
C GLY A 378 -17.73 18.07 -18.18
N ALA A 379 -17.28 17.44 -17.09
CA ALA A 379 -15.89 17.49 -16.65
C ALA A 379 -15.00 16.55 -17.48
N VAL A 380 -13.71 16.89 -17.59
CA VAL A 380 -12.71 16.13 -18.34
C VAL A 380 -11.52 15.81 -17.44
N THR A 381 -11.08 14.56 -17.43
CA THR A 381 -9.81 14.16 -16.81
C THR A 381 -8.92 13.53 -17.87
N SER A 382 -7.76 14.12 -18.13
CA SER A 382 -6.82 13.67 -19.17
C SER A 382 -5.43 13.28 -18.64
N VAL A 383 -5.22 13.39 -17.33
CA VAL A 383 -4.01 12.89 -16.67
C VAL A 383 -4.00 11.35 -16.63
N PRO A 384 -2.82 10.72 -16.55
CA PRO A 384 -2.75 9.34 -16.09
C PRO A 384 -3.42 9.15 -14.74
N LEU A 385 -4.26 8.12 -14.64
CA LEU A 385 -5.06 7.77 -13.49
C LEU A 385 -4.72 6.35 -13.04
N THR A 386 -4.38 6.21 -11.76
CA THR A 386 -4.21 4.92 -11.09
C THR A 386 -5.23 4.82 -9.98
N VAL A 387 -6.03 3.75 -9.96
CA VAL A 387 -7.05 3.50 -8.94
C VAL A 387 -6.63 2.27 -8.14
N ASN A 388 -6.26 2.47 -6.88
CA ASN A 388 -5.77 1.40 -5.99
C ASN A 388 -6.92 0.69 -5.29
N ALA A 389 -6.60 -0.30 -4.45
CA ALA A 389 -7.57 -1.21 -3.84
C ALA A 389 -8.71 -0.51 -3.06
N SER A 390 -8.42 0.58 -2.35
CA SER A 390 -9.44 1.39 -1.65
C SER A 390 -10.05 2.49 -2.53
N GLY A 391 -9.48 2.73 -3.71
CA GLY A 391 -9.86 3.79 -4.63
C GLY A 391 -11.19 3.53 -5.33
N VAL A 392 -11.98 4.60 -5.46
CA VAL A 392 -13.23 4.63 -6.21
C VAL A 392 -13.19 5.82 -7.18
N VAL A 393 -13.36 5.55 -8.46
CA VAL A 393 -13.55 6.59 -9.48
C VAL A 393 -14.98 6.54 -9.99
N ASN A 394 -15.70 7.64 -9.88
CA ASN A 394 -17.01 7.83 -10.48
C ASN A 394 -16.90 8.79 -11.66
N ASN A 395 -17.00 8.24 -12.87
CA ASN A 395 -16.96 9.03 -14.10
C ASN A 395 -18.36 9.25 -14.67
N ASN A 396 -18.88 10.46 -14.51
CA ASN A 396 -20.07 10.98 -15.17
C ASN A 396 -19.73 11.90 -16.35
N GLY A 397 -18.47 12.35 -16.44
CA GLY A 397 -17.93 13.18 -17.52
C GLY A 397 -17.12 12.37 -18.54
N THR A 398 -15.97 12.90 -18.93
CA THR A 398 -15.03 12.24 -19.85
C THR A 398 -13.70 11.91 -19.15
N LEU A 399 -13.31 10.64 -19.16
CA LEU A 399 -11.91 10.25 -18.92
C LEU A 399 -11.23 10.08 -20.27
N ASN A 400 -10.26 10.92 -20.58
CA ASN A 400 -9.35 10.70 -21.69
C ASN A 400 -8.28 9.73 -21.23
N SER A 401 -8.44 8.48 -21.65
CA SER A 401 -7.49 7.41 -21.37
C SER A 401 -6.67 7.09 -22.61
N GLY A 402 -5.43 6.65 -22.41
CA GLY A 402 -4.62 6.17 -23.50
C GLY A 402 -5.16 4.89 -24.12
N ASN A 403 -4.56 4.50 -25.24
CA ASN A 403 -4.94 3.30 -25.99
C ASN A 403 -4.26 2.03 -25.43
N TYR A 404 -4.51 0.85 -26.02
CA TYR A 404 -3.95 -0.44 -25.55
C TYR A 404 -2.40 -0.54 -25.60
N LYS A 405 -1.67 0.38 -26.24
CA LYS A 405 -0.19 0.42 -26.17
C LYS A 405 0.37 1.46 -25.21
N SER A 406 -0.44 2.45 -24.82
CA SER A 406 -0.01 3.56 -23.98
C SER A 406 -1.10 3.93 -22.98
N GLN A 407 -1.54 2.98 -22.14
CA GLN A 407 -2.67 3.17 -21.25
C GLN A 407 -2.34 4.23 -20.20
N THR A 408 -3.33 5.08 -19.93
CA THR A 408 -3.25 6.07 -18.86
C THR A 408 -4.35 5.87 -17.83
N LEU A 409 -5.13 4.78 -17.90
CA LEU A 409 -6.14 4.42 -16.91
C LEU A 409 -5.89 3.01 -16.41
N ASN A 410 -5.40 2.90 -15.16
CA ASN A 410 -5.07 1.65 -14.50
C ASN A 410 -5.92 1.47 -13.24
N VAL A 411 -6.59 0.32 -13.09
CA VAL A 411 -7.37 -0.03 -11.89
C VAL A 411 -6.78 -1.29 -11.26
N THR A 412 -6.15 -1.13 -10.10
CA THR A 412 -5.45 -2.17 -9.35
C THR A 412 -6.27 -2.54 -8.12
N SER A 413 -7.15 -3.52 -8.25
CA SER A 413 -8.13 -3.93 -7.24
C SER A 413 -9.16 -2.87 -6.79
N GLY A 414 -9.09 -1.65 -7.32
CA GLY A 414 -10.06 -0.58 -7.03
C GLY A 414 -11.39 -0.70 -7.76
N THR A 415 -12.23 0.32 -7.61
CA THR A 415 -13.55 0.40 -8.26
C THR A 415 -13.61 1.55 -9.26
N LEU A 416 -14.07 1.28 -10.47
CA LEU A 416 -14.35 2.27 -11.52
C LEU A 416 -15.82 2.19 -11.93
N ASN A 417 -16.58 3.24 -11.65
CA ASN A 417 -17.96 3.40 -12.09
C ASN A 417 -18.01 4.40 -13.24
N ASN A 418 -18.37 3.96 -14.43
CA ASN A 418 -18.48 4.80 -15.61
C ASN A 418 -19.94 4.93 -16.05
N THR A 419 -20.51 6.12 -15.90
CA THR A 419 -21.79 6.51 -16.50
C THR A 419 -21.61 7.53 -17.63
N GLY A 420 -20.42 8.11 -17.77
CA GLY A 420 -20.04 9.04 -18.83
C GLY A 420 -19.28 8.35 -19.97
N THR A 421 -18.20 8.96 -20.44
CA THR A 421 -17.36 8.44 -21.52
C THR A 421 -15.94 8.17 -21.02
N ILE A 422 -15.43 6.98 -21.30
CA ILE A 422 -14.01 6.66 -21.26
C ILE A 422 -13.52 6.64 -22.71
N ASN A 423 -12.81 7.71 -23.08
CA ASN A 423 -12.20 7.83 -24.38
C ASN A 423 -10.84 7.14 -24.35
N GLY A 424 -10.80 5.82 -24.53
CA GLY A 424 -9.60 4.99 -24.46
C GLY A 424 -9.83 3.63 -23.83
N SER A 425 -8.74 2.97 -23.41
CA SER A 425 -8.74 1.59 -22.92
C SER A 425 -8.62 1.53 -21.40
N VAL A 426 -9.39 0.64 -20.77
CA VAL A 426 -9.34 0.38 -19.32
C VAL A 426 -8.40 -0.79 -19.05
N ARG A 427 -7.31 -0.58 -18.28
CA ARG A 427 -6.46 -1.66 -17.80
C ARG A 427 -6.79 -2.02 -16.36
N THR A 428 -6.89 -3.31 -16.06
CA THR A 428 -7.12 -3.77 -14.68
C THR A 428 -6.21 -4.92 -14.27
N THR A 429 -5.90 -4.98 -12.98
CA THR A 429 -5.17 -6.08 -12.33
C THR A 429 -5.74 -6.36 -10.93
N GLY A 430 -5.37 -7.49 -10.33
CA GLY A 430 -5.83 -7.88 -9.00
C GLY A 430 -7.32 -8.23 -8.98
N SER A 431 -8.09 -7.62 -8.07
CA SER A 431 -9.52 -7.91 -7.85
C SER A 431 -10.40 -6.71 -8.19
N ALA A 432 -10.10 -6.02 -9.29
CA ALA A 432 -10.77 -4.76 -9.64
C ALA A 432 -12.26 -4.96 -9.96
N LYS A 433 -13.03 -3.88 -9.76
CA LYS A 433 -14.45 -3.81 -10.13
C LYS A 433 -14.68 -2.68 -11.12
N VAL A 434 -15.20 -2.98 -12.29
CA VAL A 434 -15.51 -1.99 -13.33
C VAL A 434 -16.98 -2.08 -13.68
N ASN A 435 -17.75 -1.03 -13.40
CA ASN A 435 -19.17 -0.93 -13.72
C ASN A 435 -19.35 0.10 -14.82
N ASN A 436 -19.72 -0.34 -16.03
CA ASN A 436 -19.92 0.54 -17.17
C ASN A 436 -21.40 0.62 -17.54
N SER A 437 -22.05 1.75 -17.26
CA SER A 437 -23.36 2.11 -17.84
C SER A 437 -23.27 3.21 -18.90
N GLY A 438 -22.08 3.80 -19.06
CA GLY A 438 -21.76 4.78 -20.10
C GLY A 438 -21.09 4.14 -21.32
N THR A 439 -20.08 4.81 -21.88
CA THR A 439 -19.34 4.34 -23.07
C THR A 439 -17.85 4.14 -22.79
N ILE A 440 -17.28 3.01 -23.22
CA ILE A 440 -15.84 2.77 -23.33
C ILE A 440 -15.48 2.66 -24.81
N THR A 441 -14.61 3.52 -25.33
CA THR A 441 -14.42 3.65 -26.78
C THR A 441 -13.31 2.78 -27.37
N GLN A 442 -12.32 2.32 -26.59
CA GLN A 442 -11.16 1.56 -27.10
C GLN A 442 -10.88 0.27 -26.33
N GLY A 443 -11.92 -0.40 -25.85
CA GLY A 443 -11.84 -1.70 -25.20
C GLY A 443 -11.20 -1.69 -23.82
N PHE A 444 -10.62 -2.83 -23.43
CA PHE A 444 -10.07 -3.05 -22.10
C PHE A 444 -9.00 -4.15 -22.11
N ASP A 445 -8.13 -4.17 -21.12
CA ASP A 445 -7.26 -5.29 -20.78
C ASP A 445 -7.46 -5.64 -19.31
N ILE A 446 -8.20 -6.73 -19.05
CA ILE A 446 -8.57 -7.16 -17.70
C ILE A 446 -7.91 -8.48 -17.31
N SER A 447 -7.43 -8.55 -16.07
CA SER A 447 -6.64 -9.67 -15.55
C SER A 447 -6.90 -9.90 -14.06
N GLY A 448 -6.27 -10.93 -13.49
CA GLY A 448 -6.51 -11.37 -12.10
C GLY A 448 -7.91 -11.96 -11.91
N THR A 449 -8.63 -11.46 -10.92
CA THR A 449 -10.03 -11.80 -10.62
C THR A 449 -10.99 -10.64 -10.88
N THR A 450 -10.58 -9.71 -11.76
CA THR A 450 -11.38 -8.53 -12.11
C THR A 450 -12.78 -8.90 -12.58
N SER A 451 -13.78 -8.14 -12.14
CA SER A 451 -15.14 -8.17 -12.67
C SER A 451 -15.46 -6.87 -13.42
N LEU A 452 -15.83 -6.99 -14.69
CA LEU A 452 -16.37 -5.90 -15.51
C LEU A 452 -17.84 -6.20 -15.81
N VAL A 453 -18.74 -5.32 -15.38
CA VAL A 453 -20.17 -5.36 -15.72
C VAL A 453 -20.48 -4.22 -16.67
N ASN A 454 -20.96 -4.55 -17.87
CA ASN A 454 -21.37 -3.59 -18.89
C ASN A 454 -22.89 -3.57 -19.05
N SER A 455 -23.53 -2.45 -18.73
CA SER A 455 -24.92 -2.15 -19.07
C SER A 455 -25.04 -0.97 -20.04
N GLY A 456 -23.92 -0.45 -20.55
CA GLY A 456 -23.82 0.59 -21.57
C GLY A 456 -23.12 0.07 -22.82
N THR A 457 -22.22 0.87 -23.41
CA THR A 457 -21.52 0.50 -24.65
C THR A 457 -20.04 0.26 -24.40
N VAL A 458 -19.49 -0.84 -24.94
CA VAL A 458 -18.05 -1.04 -25.09
C VAL A 458 -17.72 -1.27 -26.55
N ALA A 459 -16.84 -0.45 -27.12
CA ALA A 459 -16.35 -0.60 -28.49
C ALA A 459 -14.86 -0.96 -28.52
N SER A 460 -14.46 -1.80 -29.48
CA SER A 460 -13.06 -2.16 -29.73
C SER A 460 -12.32 -1.09 -30.56
N GLY A 461 -12.61 0.20 -30.35
CA GLY A 461 -12.01 1.31 -31.09
C GLY A 461 -12.81 1.86 -32.27
N PRO A 462 -12.37 3.00 -32.83
CA PRO A 462 -12.88 3.48 -34.10
C PRO A 462 -12.48 2.53 -35.25
N THR A 463 -13.35 2.42 -36.25
CA THR A 463 -13.12 1.61 -37.45
C THR A 463 -11.82 2.01 -38.14
N GLY A 464 -10.97 1.03 -38.49
CA GLY A 464 -9.70 1.26 -39.18
C GLY A 464 -8.49 1.50 -38.27
N SER A 465 -8.66 1.45 -36.94
CA SER A 465 -7.54 1.49 -35.98
C SER A 465 -6.52 0.38 -36.23
N GLY A 466 -5.24 0.68 -36.00
CA GLY A 466 -4.12 -0.24 -36.20
C GLY A 466 -4.15 -1.47 -35.27
N GLY A 467 -3.26 -2.43 -35.55
CA GLY A 467 -3.12 -3.64 -34.73
C GLY A 467 -2.73 -3.31 -33.28
N ASP A 468 -3.49 -3.88 -32.34
CA ASP A 468 -3.34 -3.75 -30.90
C ASP A 468 -3.41 -2.30 -30.37
N THR A 469 -4.16 -1.40 -31.00
CA THR A 469 -4.41 -0.08 -30.39
C THR A 469 -5.72 -0.04 -29.61
N THR A 470 -6.67 -0.92 -29.91
CA THR A 470 -8.04 -0.87 -29.37
C THR A 470 -8.58 -2.27 -28.98
N LEU A 471 -7.70 -3.06 -28.37
CA LEU A 471 -7.94 -4.46 -28.01
C LEU A 471 -8.98 -4.63 -26.89
N MET A 472 -9.70 -5.76 -26.88
CA MET A 472 -10.39 -6.27 -25.71
C MET A 472 -9.72 -7.56 -25.26
N TYR A 473 -9.12 -7.61 -24.08
CA TYR A 473 -8.40 -8.79 -23.59
C TYR A 473 -8.86 -9.14 -22.17
N LEU A 474 -9.27 -10.40 -21.98
CA LEU A 474 -9.58 -11.00 -20.69
C LEU A 474 -8.58 -12.12 -20.38
N ARG A 475 -7.93 -12.05 -19.23
CA ARG A 475 -6.90 -13.00 -18.80
C ARG A 475 -7.17 -13.53 -17.38
N ASP A 476 -6.44 -14.56 -16.99
CA ASP A 476 -6.51 -15.19 -15.67
C ASP A 476 -7.92 -15.71 -15.34
N SER A 477 -8.56 -15.24 -14.27
CA SER A 477 -9.93 -15.59 -13.86
C SER A 477 -10.86 -14.38 -13.94
N SER A 478 -10.56 -13.41 -14.81
CA SER A 478 -11.37 -12.22 -15.00
C SER A 478 -12.70 -12.53 -15.68
N VAL A 479 -13.71 -11.71 -15.41
CA VAL A 479 -15.07 -11.88 -15.93
C VAL A 479 -15.57 -10.58 -16.55
N LEU A 480 -16.01 -10.64 -17.80
CA LEU A 480 -16.87 -9.63 -18.41
C LEU A 480 -18.31 -10.15 -18.44
N THR A 481 -19.23 -9.39 -17.86
CA THR A 481 -20.67 -9.58 -18.05
C THR A 481 -21.22 -8.40 -18.85
N ASN A 482 -21.60 -8.64 -20.10
CA ASN A 482 -22.46 -7.72 -20.85
C ASN A 482 -23.90 -7.95 -20.41
N ASP A 483 -24.42 -7.09 -19.55
CA ASP A 483 -25.78 -7.18 -19.02
C ASP A 483 -26.84 -6.84 -20.07
N THR A 484 -28.11 -7.02 -19.74
CA THR A 484 -29.26 -6.95 -20.67
C THR A 484 -29.32 -5.64 -21.47
N ALA A 485 -28.98 -4.51 -20.85
CA ALA A 485 -28.95 -3.21 -21.52
C ALA A 485 -27.64 -2.93 -22.27
N GLY A 486 -26.63 -3.77 -22.08
CA GLY A 486 -25.29 -3.58 -22.59
C GLY A 486 -25.12 -3.97 -24.06
N THR A 487 -24.29 -3.21 -24.77
CA THR A 487 -23.86 -3.48 -26.14
C THR A 487 -22.33 -3.61 -26.18
N VAL A 488 -21.83 -4.69 -26.78
CA VAL A 488 -20.40 -4.86 -27.11
C VAL A 488 -20.21 -4.80 -28.62
N MET A 489 -19.35 -3.90 -29.09
CA MET A 489 -19.09 -3.69 -30.52
C MET A 489 -17.67 -4.16 -30.88
N LEU A 490 -17.60 -5.14 -31.77
CA LEU A 490 -16.39 -5.72 -32.34
C LEU A 490 -16.35 -5.42 -33.86
N ASN A 491 -16.01 -4.17 -34.18
CA ASN A 491 -16.19 -3.59 -35.51
C ASN A 491 -14.87 -3.10 -36.14
N THR A 492 -13.73 -3.52 -35.59
CA THR A 492 -12.41 -3.06 -36.03
C THR A 492 -11.60 -4.19 -36.68
N ALA A 493 -11.23 -4.03 -37.95
CA ALA A 493 -10.58 -5.07 -38.78
C ALA A 493 -9.28 -5.67 -38.22
N LYS A 494 -8.61 -4.97 -37.30
CA LYS A 494 -7.34 -5.42 -36.70
C LYS A 494 -7.46 -5.79 -35.22
N ASN A 495 -8.60 -5.53 -34.59
CA ASN A 495 -8.80 -5.74 -33.17
C ASN A 495 -9.96 -6.72 -32.93
N SER A 496 -9.81 -7.56 -31.93
CA SER A 496 -10.77 -8.60 -31.56
C SER A 496 -10.84 -8.69 -30.05
N MET A 497 -11.84 -9.42 -29.55
CA MET A 497 -11.85 -9.86 -28.17
C MET A 497 -10.98 -11.10 -28.02
N TYR A 498 -10.13 -11.14 -27.00
CA TYR A 498 -9.30 -12.29 -26.66
C TYR A 498 -9.65 -12.77 -25.25
N LEU A 499 -9.88 -14.07 -25.12
CA LEU A 499 -10.04 -14.74 -23.83
C LEU A 499 -8.87 -15.71 -23.68
N ALA A 500 -8.10 -15.57 -22.61
CA ALA A 500 -7.02 -16.47 -22.24
C ALA A 500 -7.22 -17.02 -20.82
N SER A 501 -6.59 -18.16 -20.55
CA SER A 501 -6.68 -18.85 -19.25
C SER A 501 -8.13 -19.23 -18.86
N LYS A 502 -8.60 -18.85 -17.68
CA LYS A 502 -9.93 -19.17 -17.15
C LYS A 502 -10.89 -17.97 -17.25
N SER A 503 -10.60 -17.01 -18.12
CA SER A 503 -11.43 -15.82 -18.23
C SER A 503 -12.80 -16.16 -18.83
N THR A 504 -13.81 -15.38 -18.45
CA THR A 504 -15.21 -15.64 -18.83
C THR A 504 -15.83 -14.39 -19.44
N PHE A 505 -16.45 -14.55 -20.60
CA PHE A 505 -17.35 -13.57 -21.19
C PHE A 505 -18.78 -14.10 -21.13
N VAL A 506 -19.67 -13.33 -20.49
CA VAL A 506 -21.11 -13.59 -20.44
C VAL A 506 -21.83 -12.48 -21.18
N ASN A 507 -22.62 -12.84 -22.19
CA ASN A 507 -23.51 -11.92 -22.89
C ASN A 507 -24.96 -12.17 -22.49
N LYS A 508 -25.64 -11.13 -21.97
CA LYS A 508 -27.09 -11.07 -21.76
C LYS A 508 -27.75 -9.98 -22.61
N GLY A 509 -26.99 -8.97 -23.06
CA GLY A 509 -27.43 -7.92 -23.97
C GLY A 509 -27.11 -8.25 -25.43
N SER A 510 -26.58 -7.26 -26.15
CA SER A 510 -26.21 -7.39 -27.57
C SER A 510 -24.69 -7.40 -27.79
N VAL A 511 -24.24 -8.19 -28.77
CA VAL A 511 -22.87 -8.16 -29.30
C VAL A 511 -22.94 -7.99 -30.80
N GLU A 512 -22.29 -6.97 -31.33
CA GLU A 512 -22.28 -6.64 -32.76
C GLU A 512 -20.89 -6.87 -33.35
N MET A 513 -20.79 -7.79 -34.30
CA MET A 513 -19.54 -8.23 -34.91
C MET A 513 -19.58 -8.01 -36.42
N SER A 514 -18.84 -7.01 -36.90
CA SER A 514 -18.73 -6.70 -38.34
C SER A 514 -17.33 -6.88 -38.89
N GLN A 515 -16.36 -7.19 -38.01
CA GLN A 515 -14.96 -7.38 -38.35
C GLN A 515 -14.37 -8.49 -37.48
N ALA A 516 -13.38 -9.21 -38.01
CA ALA A 516 -12.65 -10.26 -37.31
C ALA A 516 -11.14 -10.12 -37.56
N SER A 517 -10.35 -10.49 -36.55
CA SER A 517 -8.89 -10.60 -36.62
C SER A 517 -8.46 -11.94 -36.02
N ASN A 518 -7.33 -12.49 -36.48
CA ASN A 518 -6.83 -13.80 -36.02
C ASN A 518 -7.83 -14.97 -36.14
N GLY A 519 -8.80 -14.88 -37.05
CA GLY A 519 -9.75 -15.95 -37.38
C GLY A 519 -11.14 -15.79 -36.76
N GLY A 520 -11.38 -14.80 -35.90
CA GLY A 520 -12.72 -14.50 -35.38
C GLY A 520 -12.83 -13.12 -34.71
N ALA A 521 -14.05 -12.69 -34.42
CA ALA A 521 -14.31 -11.47 -33.64
C ALA A 521 -14.01 -11.68 -32.15
N ILE A 522 -14.33 -12.87 -31.64
CA ILE A 522 -13.95 -13.37 -30.32
C ILE A 522 -12.98 -14.55 -30.52
N ASN A 523 -11.81 -14.49 -29.89
CA ASN A 523 -10.76 -15.49 -30.00
C ASN A 523 -10.44 -16.11 -28.64
N LEU A 524 -10.54 -17.44 -28.57
CA LEU A 524 -10.04 -18.23 -27.44
C LEU A 524 -8.54 -18.52 -27.64
N ASN A 525 -7.71 -18.11 -26.69
CA ASN A 525 -6.24 -18.15 -26.71
C ASN A 525 -5.65 -19.15 -25.69
N SER A 526 -4.33 -19.10 -25.46
CA SER A 526 -3.58 -20.00 -24.57
C SER A 526 -4.22 -20.12 -23.19
N GLY A 527 -4.44 -21.36 -22.75
CA GLY A 527 -5.08 -21.67 -21.48
C GLY A 527 -6.61 -21.67 -21.51
N GLY A 528 -7.27 -21.32 -22.63
CA GLY A 528 -8.73 -21.40 -22.80
C GLY A 528 -9.46 -20.07 -22.56
N GLY A 529 -10.77 -20.19 -22.33
CA GLY A 529 -11.69 -19.06 -22.17
C GLY A 529 -13.14 -19.55 -22.31
N VAL A 530 -14.05 -18.93 -21.57
CA VAL A 530 -15.47 -19.32 -21.54
C VAL A 530 -16.31 -18.23 -22.18
N VAL A 531 -17.13 -18.59 -23.16
CA VAL A 531 -18.13 -17.71 -23.77
C VAL A 531 -19.51 -18.26 -23.45
N ILE A 532 -20.34 -17.46 -22.78
CA ILE A 532 -21.73 -17.79 -22.47
C ILE A 532 -22.62 -16.75 -23.14
N ASN A 533 -23.52 -17.19 -24.02
CA ASN A 533 -24.53 -16.34 -24.62
C ASN A 533 -25.92 -16.63 -24.06
N GLN A 534 -26.56 -15.60 -23.53
CA GLN A 534 -27.93 -15.54 -23.02
C GLN A 534 -28.74 -14.42 -23.70
N GLY A 535 -28.06 -13.53 -24.45
CA GLY A 535 -28.67 -12.47 -25.23
C GLY A 535 -28.49 -12.70 -26.73
N THR A 536 -28.28 -11.62 -27.48
CA THR A 536 -28.11 -11.68 -28.94
C THR A 536 -26.67 -11.40 -29.32
N MET A 537 -26.09 -12.26 -30.15
CA MET A 537 -24.83 -12.00 -30.84
C MET A 537 -25.10 -11.94 -32.35
N THR A 538 -24.74 -10.85 -33.00
CA THR A 538 -24.94 -10.63 -34.43
C THR A 538 -23.59 -10.60 -35.13
N GLY A 539 -23.36 -11.50 -36.09
CA GLY A 539 -22.14 -11.59 -36.89
C GLY A 539 -22.42 -11.34 -38.37
N ASN A 540 -21.79 -10.33 -38.96
CA ASN A 540 -21.93 -10.00 -40.38
C ASN A 540 -20.59 -10.14 -41.13
N GLY A 541 -20.44 -11.24 -41.87
CA GLY A 541 -19.25 -11.50 -42.70
C GLY A 541 -17.99 -11.85 -41.91
N ALA A 542 -18.11 -12.09 -40.60
CA ALA A 542 -17.02 -12.33 -39.67
C ALA A 542 -17.35 -13.53 -38.76
N THR A 543 -16.43 -14.50 -38.67
CA THR A 543 -16.53 -15.61 -37.70
C THR A 543 -16.71 -15.03 -36.30
N MET A 544 -17.78 -15.45 -35.61
CA MET A 544 -18.16 -14.85 -34.33
C MET A 544 -17.20 -15.32 -33.23
N VAL A 545 -17.02 -16.63 -33.09
CA VAL A 545 -16.11 -17.21 -32.10
C VAL A 545 -15.12 -18.17 -32.78
N ASN A 546 -13.84 -17.98 -32.49
CA ASN A 546 -12.75 -18.74 -33.06
C ASN A 546 -11.79 -19.26 -31.98
N VAL A 547 -11.16 -20.40 -32.25
CA VAL A 547 -10.03 -20.90 -31.47
C VAL A 547 -8.74 -20.67 -32.26
N ARG A 548 -7.83 -19.86 -31.71
CA ARG A 548 -6.67 -19.38 -32.45
C ARG A 548 -5.64 -20.50 -32.68
N SER A 549 -5.24 -20.71 -33.93
CA SER A 549 -4.16 -21.63 -34.28
C SER A 549 -2.81 -21.14 -33.72
N GLY A 550 -2.07 -22.00 -33.03
CA GLY A 550 -0.75 -21.69 -32.44
C GLY A 550 -0.77 -21.19 -30.99
N GLY A 551 -1.95 -20.84 -30.46
CA GLY A 551 -2.20 -20.68 -29.03
C GLY A 551 -3.20 -21.74 -28.59
N THR A 552 -2.73 -22.90 -28.15
CA THR A 552 -3.62 -24.02 -27.81
C THR A 552 -4.48 -23.67 -26.60
N ALA A 553 -5.76 -23.43 -26.84
CA ALA A 553 -6.78 -23.39 -25.79
C ALA A 553 -6.86 -24.77 -25.13
N SER A 554 -6.84 -24.80 -23.79
CA SER A 554 -6.87 -26.07 -23.03
C SER A 554 -8.26 -26.72 -23.07
N ALA A 555 -8.29 -28.04 -23.24
CA ALA A 555 -9.51 -28.86 -23.22
C ALA A 555 -10.27 -28.80 -21.89
N THR A 556 -9.64 -28.36 -20.80
CA THR A 556 -10.26 -28.24 -19.47
C THR A 556 -10.95 -26.89 -19.21
N THR A 557 -10.70 -25.87 -20.04
CA THR A 557 -11.09 -24.47 -19.74
C THR A 557 -11.65 -23.71 -20.95
N GLY A 558 -11.62 -24.27 -22.16
CA GLY A 558 -12.23 -23.69 -23.36
C GLY A 558 -13.66 -24.18 -23.58
N TRP A 559 -14.66 -23.31 -23.39
CA TRP A 559 -16.08 -23.66 -23.53
C TRP A 559 -16.89 -22.54 -24.17
N ILE A 560 -17.75 -22.88 -25.13
CA ILE A 560 -18.72 -21.99 -25.76
C ILE A 560 -20.12 -22.55 -25.48
N TRP A 561 -21.00 -21.74 -24.92
CA TRP A 561 -22.38 -22.13 -24.61
C TRP A 561 -23.36 -21.06 -25.03
N ASN A 562 -24.16 -21.34 -26.06
CA ASN A 562 -25.36 -20.57 -26.37
C ASN A 562 -26.53 -21.18 -25.60
N GLN A 563 -26.98 -20.51 -24.53
CA GLN A 563 -28.03 -21.02 -23.64
C GLN A 563 -29.41 -20.93 -24.30
N THR A 564 -30.44 -21.55 -23.70
CA THR A 564 -31.81 -21.63 -24.23
C THR A 564 -32.43 -20.30 -24.65
N GLY A 565 -32.06 -19.17 -24.01
CA GLY A 565 -32.51 -17.83 -24.39
C GLY A 565 -31.56 -17.07 -25.35
N GLY A 566 -30.39 -17.63 -25.63
CA GLY A 566 -29.36 -17.00 -26.45
C GLY A 566 -29.62 -17.17 -27.95
N VAL A 567 -29.40 -16.09 -28.69
CA VAL A 567 -29.50 -16.05 -30.15
C VAL A 567 -28.13 -15.70 -30.74
N MET A 568 -27.67 -16.49 -31.69
CA MET A 568 -26.55 -16.16 -32.56
C MET A 568 -27.07 -15.97 -33.98
N ASP A 569 -27.06 -14.73 -34.46
CA ASP A 569 -27.49 -14.37 -35.81
C ASP A 569 -26.28 -14.16 -36.71
N PHE A 570 -26.00 -15.13 -37.59
CA PHE A 570 -24.77 -15.18 -38.37
C PHE A 570 -25.03 -15.09 -39.88
N THR A 571 -24.48 -14.05 -40.50
CA THR A 571 -24.38 -13.91 -41.96
C THR A 571 -22.99 -14.30 -42.43
N ALA A 572 -22.92 -15.33 -43.27
CA ALA A 572 -21.67 -15.87 -43.77
C ALA A 572 -20.90 -14.88 -44.66
N GLY A 573 -19.60 -14.77 -44.38
CA GLY A 573 -18.63 -14.16 -45.28
C GLY A 573 -18.06 -15.18 -46.27
N THR A 574 -16.82 -14.96 -46.72
CA THR A 574 -16.10 -15.89 -47.61
C THR A 574 -15.00 -16.66 -46.88
N GLY A 575 -14.63 -17.84 -47.39
CA GLY A 575 -13.53 -18.65 -46.85
C GLY A 575 -13.76 -19.07 -45.39
N ASN A 576 -12.78 -18.79 -44.52
CA ASN A 576 -12.87 -19.12 -43.08
C ASN A 576 -13.96 -18.31 -42.34
N ASN A 577 -14.46 -17.21 -42.93
CA ASN A 577 -15.52 -16.38 -42.36
C ASN A 577 -16.94 -16.89 -42.70
N ALA A 578 -17.06 -18.11 -43.26
CA ALA A 578 -18.33 -18.77 -43.48
C ALA A 578 -18.81 -19.61 -42.27
N VAL A 579 -18.08 -19.58 -41.15
CA VAL A 579 -18.35 -20.38 -39.96
C VAL A 579 -18.67 -19.47 -38.76
N ALA A 580 -19.80 -19.67 -38.09
CA ALA A 580 -20.14 -18.87 -36.91
C ALA A 580 -19.23 -19.21 -35.71
N ILE A 581 -19.11 -20.51 -35.38
CA ILE A 581 -18.23 -21.03 -34.34
C ILE A 581 -17.18 -21.96 -34.96
N ASN A 582 -15.92 -21.54 -34.95
CA ASN A 582 -14.81 -22.31 -35.49
C ASN A 582 -13.83 -22.77 -34.39
N THR A 583 -13.87 -24.06 -34.07
CA THR A 583 -13.00 -24.68 -33.04
C THR A 583 -11.96 -25.62 -33.64
N THR A 584 -11.70 -25.54 -34.94
CA THR A 584 -10.75 -26.44 -35.63
C THR A 584 -9.29 -26.24 -35.20
N GLY A 585 -8.95 -25.11 -34.57
CA GLY A 585 -7.60 -24.76 -34.14
C GLY A 585 -7.09 -25.44 -32.86
N SER A 586 -7.94 -26.18 -32.12
CA SER A 586 -7.52 -26.93 -30.92
C SER A 586 -8.32 -28.23 -30.75
N SER A 587 -7.81 -29.13 -29.91
CA SER A 587 -8.48 -30.35 -29.49
C SER A 587 -9.25 -30.15 -28.18
N GLY A 588 -10.41 -30.83 -28.05
CA GLY A 588 -11.15 -30.90 -26.77
C GLY A 588 -12.00 -29.69 -26.39
N ILE A 589 -12.21 -28.73 -27.29
CA ILE A 589 -13.14 -27.61 -27.06
C ILE A 589 -14.58 -28.11 -27.12
N LYS A 590 -15.40 -27.62 -26.19
CA LYS A 590 -16.84 -27.89 -26.14
C LYS A 590 -17.61 -26.69 -26.69
N SER A 591 -18.51 -26.95 -27.62
CA SER A 591 -19.48 -25.99 -28.14
C SER A 591 -20.87 -26.57 -27.97
N LEU A 592 -21.68 -25.93 -27.14
CA LEU A 592 -23.05 -26.33 -26.83
C LEU A 592 -24.01 -25.24 -27.29
N ASN A 593 -24.98 -25.61 -28.11
CA ASN A 593 -26.10 -24.77 -28.47
C ASN A 593 -27.40 -25.35 -27.89
N ASP A 594 -27.96 -24.68 -26.89
CA ASP A 594 -29.31 -24.92 -26.38
C ASP A 594 -30.31 -23.84 -26.84
N GLY A 595 -29.82 -22.73 -27.40
CA GLY A 595 -30.61 -21.64 -27.97
C GLY A 595 -30.68 -21.68 -29.49
N THR A 596 -30.79 -20.52 -30.15
CA THR A 596 -30.92 -20.45 -31.61
C THR A 596 -29.63 -20.01 -32.30
N ILE A 597 -29.26 -20.68 -33.40
CA ILE A 597 -28.25 -20.21 -34.36
C ILE A 597 -28.93 -19.96 -35.70
N ASN A 598 -29.10 -18.70 -36.09
CA ASN A 598 -29.58 -18.33 -37.42
C ASN A 598 -28.40 -18.25 -38.39
N LEU A 599 -28.55 -18.89 -39.55
CA LEU A 599 -27.52 -18.94 -40.59
C LEU A 599 -28.04 -18.30 -41.86
N HIS A 600 -27.36 -17.25 -42.31
CA HIS A 600 -27.68 -16.51 -43.51
C HIS A 600 -26.53 -16.61 -44.53
N GLY A 601 -26.88 -16.73 -45.81
CA GLY A 601 -25.92 -16.83 -46.91
C GLY A 601 -25.58 -18.26 -47.32
N ASN A 602 -25.12 -18.43 -48.56
CA ASN A 602 -24.80 -19.74 -49.11
C ASN A 602 -23.52 -20.32 -48.46
N GLY A 603 -23.59 -21.58 -48.02
CA GLY A 603 -22.46 -22.27 -47.40
C GLY A 603 -22.16 -21.84 -45.94
N ALA A 604 -23.10 -21.15 -45.28
CA ALA A 604 -22.99 -20.82 -43.86
C ALA A 604 -22.94 -22.09 -42.99
N ILE A 605 -21.99 -22.15 -42.06
CA ILE A 605 -21.79 -23.26 -41.13
C ILE A 605 -21.95 -22.74 -39.70
N GLY A 606 -22.86 -23.32 -38.91
CA GLY A 606 -23.05 -22.91 -37.51
C GLY A 606 -21.89 -23.28 -36.61
N MET A 607 -21.51 -24.56 -36.57
CA MET A 607 -20.41 -25.04 -35.74
C MET A 607 -19.47 -25.93 -36.55
N LYS A 608 -18.16 -25.67 -36.45
CA LYS A 608 -17.10 -26.49 -37.06
C LYS A 608 -16.03 -26.78 -36.02
N GLY A 609 -15.56 -28.02 -35.97
CA GLY A 609 -14.58 -28.47 -34.97
C GLY A 609 -13.56 -29.45 -35.51
N SER A 610 -12.55 -29.74 -34.70
CA SER A 610 -11.55 -30.77 -35.00
C SER A 610 -12.11 -32.17 -34.70
N ASN A 611 -11.33 -33.21 -35.01
CA ASN A 611 -11.67 -34.60 -34.70
C ASN A 611 -11.82 -34.91 -33.19
N THR A 612 -11.50 -33.94 -32.32
CA THR A 612 -11.57 -34.06 -30.86
C THR A 612 -12.40 -32.96 -30.22
N SER A 613 -13.02 -32.06 -31.00
CA SER A 613 -14.01 -31.10 -30.50
C SER A 613 -15.34 -31.79 -30.20
N GLN A 614 -16.07 -31.30 -29.21
CA GLN A 614 -17.46 -31.70 -28.95
C GLN A 614 -18.38 -30.58 -29.40
N LEU A 615 -19.22 -30.86 -30.38
CA LEU A 615 -20.23 -29.93 -30.89
C LEU A 615 -21.60 -30.54 -30.62
N VAL A 616 -22.43 -29.84 -29.87
CA VAL A 616 -23.78 -30.30 -29.48
C VAL A 616 -24.78 -29.22 -29.87
N ASN A 617 -25.82 -29.61 -30.62
CA ASN A 617 -26.92 -28.73 -30.99
C ASN A 617 -28.25 -29.31 -30.50
N ASN A 618 -28.81 -28.74 -29.44
CA ASN A 618 -30.09 -29.10 -28.85
C ASN A 618 -31.23 -28.12 -29.22
N GLY A 619 -30.89 -26.88 -29.62
CA GLY A 619 -31.86 -25.84 -29.99
C GLY A 619 -32.09 -25.67 -31.49
#